data_AF-A0A258SQL0-F1
#
_entry.id   AF-A0A258SQL0-F1
#
_cell.length_a   1.000
_cell.length_b   1.000
_cell.length_c   1.000
_cell.angle_alpha   90.00
_cell.angle_beta   90.00
_cell.angle_gamma   90.00
#
_symmetry.space_group_name_H-M   'P 1'
#
loop_
_entity.id
_entity.type
_entity.pdbx_description
1 polymer ?
#
loop_
_entity_poly.entity_id
_entity_poly.type
_entity_poly.pdbx_seq_one_letter_code
_entity_poly.pdbx_strand_id
1 'polypeptide(L)'
;MMLMRILNFIQILIFLYFNISISYAETGSPLVHSVNPNWTVKPLLNVGEGVGKNAYRMVGIPDGLGAFKNNDQTITILMNHELHEDKGIKRLHGTKGAFVSKWVLNIENLNFMSGEDLVKQTMLWSVKDQHFYHSKTNQFNRLCSADLAPISAFFNAQSNKGYQQRLFLNGEENKQGGSPSNR
;
A
#
# COMPACT_ATOMS: atom_id res chain seq x y z
N MET A 1 -12.81 -72.75 9.10
CA MET A 1 -11.58 -73.47 9.52
C MET A 1 -10.48 -73.04 8.58
N MET A 2 -9.66 -72.05 8.90
CA MET A 2 -8.59 -72.14 9.89
C MET A 2 -8.37 -70.73 10.44
N LEU A 3 -8.97 -70.42 11.59
CA LEU A 3 -8.23 -70.18 12.82
C LEU A 3 -7.03 -69.22 12.66
N MET A 4 -7.28 -67.96 13.01
CA MET A 4 -6.63 -67.32 14.15
C MET A 4 -5.38 -68.02 14.71
N ARG A 5 -4.32 -67.20 14.85
CA ARG A 5 -3.14 -67.32 15.74
C ARG A 5 -1.92 -68.04 15.16
N ILE A 6 -1.02 -67.23 14.61
CA ILE A 6 0.38 -67.28 15.05
C ILE A 6 0.76 -65.88 15.52
N LEU A 7 1.03 -65.82 16.82
CA LEU A 7 1.48 -64.70 17.62
C LEU A 7 2.73 -64.01 17.06
N ASN A 8 2.78 -62.68 17.27
CA ASN A 8 3.95 -61.89 17.66
C ASN A 8 5.25 -62.16 16.91
N PHE A 9 5.64 -61.28 15.99
CA PHE A 9 6.97 -60.67 16.02
C PHE A 9 6.99 -59.46 15.10
N ILE A 10 7.59 -58.37 15.59
CA ILE A 10 7.88 -57.10 14.91
C ILE A 10 6.74 -56.09 14.96
N GLN A 11 6.48 -55.71 16.21
CA GLN A 11 6.00 -54.39 16.59
C GLN A 11 7.00 -53.30 16.17
N ILE A 12 6.49 -52.08 16.00
CA ILE A 12 7.21 -50.80 15.81
C ILE A 12 7.34 -50.38 14.33
N LEU A 13 6.19 -50.10 13.71
CA LEU A 13 6.12 -49.08 12.66
C LEU A 13 5.81 -47.76 13.38
N ILE A 14 6.87 -46.98 13.63
CA ILE A 14 6.77 -45.65 14.25
C ILE A 14 5.96 -44.76 13.31
N PHE A 15 4.75 -44.42 13.73
CA PHE A 15 4.00 -43.27 13.25
C PHE A 15 4.74 -42.00 13.67
N LEU A 16 5.77 -41.62 12.91
CA LEU A 16 6.31 -40.26 12.92
C LEU A 16 5.49 -39.45 11.93
N TYR A 17 4.25 -39.12 12.31
CA TYR A 17 3.62 -37.92 11.80
C TYR A 17 4.43 -36.74 12.35
N PHE A 18 5.43 -36.31 11.59
CA PHE A 18 5.96 -34.97 11.71
C PHE A 18 4.79 -34.03 11.41
N ASN A 19 4.09 -33.57 12.44
CA ASN A 19 3.31 -32.34 12.37
C ASN A 19 4.33 -31.21 12.24
N ILE A 20 4.88 -31.05 11.04
CA ILE A 20 5.44 -29.78 10.64
C ILE A 20 4.24 -28.85 10.49
N SER A 21 3.87 -28.21 11.58
CA SER A 21 3.03 -27.02 11.53
C SER A 21 3.89 -25.93 10.89
N ILE A 22 3.99 -25.90 9.56
CA ILE A 22 4.32 -24.65 8.89
C ILE A 22 3.08 -23.79 9.09
N SER A 23 3.14 -22.91 10.09
CA SER A 23 2.22 -21.80 10.21
C SER A 23 2.51 -20.83 9.07
N TYR A 24 1.94 -21.08 7.89
CA TYR A 24 1.66 -19.97 6.99
C TYR A 24 0.62 -19.12 7.70
N ALA A 25 0.89 -17.82 7.86
CA ALA A 25 -0.12 -16.90 8.34
C ALA A 25 -1.33 -17.05 7.40
N GLU A 26 -2.48 -17.47 7.94
CA GLU A 26 -3.69 -17.57 7.12
C GLU A 26 -4.00 -16.20 6.53
N THR A 27 -4.51 -16.17 5.31
CA THR A 27 -4.94 -14.93 4.65
C THR A 27 -5.89 -14.18 5.59
N GLY A 28 -5.46 -13.02 6.11
CA GLY A 28 -6.21 -12.23 7.09
C GLY A 28 -5.79 -12.37 8.55
N SER A 29 -4.76 -13.17 8.87
CA SER A 29 -4.13 -13.14 10.21
C SER A 29 -3.27 -11.88 10.37
N PRO A 30 -3.37 -11.17 11.50
CA PRO A 30 -2.60 -9.96 11.71
C PRO A 30 -1.10 -10.25 11.86
N LEU A 31 -0.29 -9.55 11.06
CA LEU A 31 1.17 -9.56 11.16
C LEU A 31 1.69 -8.75 12.36
N VAL A 32 0.82 -7.91 12.94
CA VAL A 32 1.11 -7.09 14.12
C VAL A 32 0.12 -7.47 15.20
N HIS A 33 0.63 -7.80 16.39
CA HIS A 33 -0.20 -8.15 17.54
C HIS A 33 -0.28 -6.98 18.52
N SER A 34 -1.46 -6.78 19.10
CA SER A 34 -1.58 -5.85 20.21
C SER A 34 -0.91 -6.42 21.46
N VAL A 35 -0.11 -5.59 22.13
CA VAL A 35 0.44 -5.90 23.47
C VAL A 35 -0.56 -5.57 24.59
N ASN A 36 -1.59 -4.78 24.30
CA ASN A 36 -2.64 -4.42 25.23
C ASN A 36 -3.92 -5.22 24.90
N PRO A 37 -4.49 -5.98 25.87
CA PRO A 37 -5.64 -6.84 25.62
C PRO A 37 -6.92 -6.07 25.24
N ASN A 38 -7.00 -4.77 25.52
CA ASN A 38 -8.14 -3.93 25.17
C ASN A 38 -8.09 -3.39 23.72
N TRP A 39 -7.05 -3.74 22.97
CA TRP A 39 -6.88 -3.34 21.59
C TRP A 39 -6.92 -4.56 20.68
N THR A 40 -7.70 -4.46 19.61
CA THR A 40 -7.77 -5.49 18.57
C THR A 40 -7.12 -4.98 17.30
N VAL A 41 -6.30 -5.82 16.67
CA VAL A 41 -5.74 -5.55 15.34
C VAL A 41 -6.53 -6.34 14.32
N LYS A 42 -7.11 -5.65 13.33
CA LYS A 42 -7.80 -6.25 12.19
C LYS A 42 -7.04 -5.93 10.91
N PRO A 43 -6.50 -6.91 10.19
CA PRO A 43 -5.92 -6.70 8.87
C PRO A 43 -7.01 -6.23 7.89
N LEU A 44 -6.70 -5.20 7.10
CA LEU A 44 -7.63 -4.65 6.12
C LEU A 44 -7.22 -4.94 4.67
N LEU A 45 -5.92 -5.01 4.39
CA LEU A 45 -5.39 -5.27 3.06
C LEU A 45 -3.92 -5.72 3.15
N ASN A 46 -3.57 -6.83 2.50
CA ASN A 46 -2.19 -7.35 2.44
C ASN A 46 -1.57 -7.18 1.05
N VAL A 47 -0.24 -7.13 1.00
CA VAL A 47 0.52 -7.11 -0.26
C VAL A 47 0.12 -8.31 -1.13
N GLY A 48 -0.20 -8.04 -2.39
CA GLY A 48 -0.63 -9.04 -3.37
C GLY A 48 -2.14 -9.22 -3.46
N GLU A 49 -2.91 -8.81 -2.45
CA GLU A 49 -4.38 -8.85 -2.50
C GLU A 49 -4.92 -7.88 -3.56
N GLY A 50 -5.83 -8.38 -4.40
CA GLY A 50 -6.48 -7.61 -5.45
C GLY A 50 -7.86 -7.12 -5.02
N VAL A 51 -8.13 -5.83 -5.23
CA VAL A 51 -9.40 -5.19 -4.87
C VAL A 51 -10.19 -4.78 -6.11
N GLY A 52 -11.52 -4.92 -6.03
CA GLY A 52 -12.46 -4.46 -7.05
C GLY A 52 -12.42 -5.28 -8.34
N LYS A 53 -13.17 -4.83 -9.36
CA LYS A 53 -13.36 -5.59 -10.61
C LYS A 53 -12.07 -5.85 -11.39
N ASN A 54 -11.09 -4.94 -11.28
CA ASN A 54 -9.82 -5.05 -11.98
C ASN A 54 -8.75 -5.77 -11.15
N ALA A 55 -9.11 -6.28 -9.96
CA ALA A 55 -8.18 -6.89 -9.00
C ALA A 55 -6.93 -6.02 -8.78
N TYR A 56 -7.13 -4.72 -8.59
CA TYR A 56 -6.01 -3.80 -8.39
C TYR A 56 -5.27 -4.19 -7.12
N ARG A 57 -3.99 -4.53 -7.26
CA ARG A 57 -3.22 -5.18 -6.19
C ARG A 57 -2.60 -4.18 -5.25
N MET A 58 -2.68 -4.48 -3.95
CA MET A 58 -1.84 -3.84 -2.96
C MET A 58 -0.38 -4.20 -3.27
N VAL A 59 0.46 -3.18 -3.45
CA VAL A 59 1.88 -3.34 -3.77
C VAL A 59 2.73 -3.17 -2.52
N GLY A 60 3.86 -3.85 -2.45
CA GLY A 60 4.75 -3.82 -1.29
C GLY A 60 5.31 -2.44 -0.92
N ILE A 61 5.89 -2.41 0.27
CA ILE A 61 6.54 -1.25 0.90
C ILE A 61 5.59 -0.04 1.04
N PRO A 62 4.40 -0.21 1.68
CA PRO A 62 3.57 0.94 2.03
C PRO A 62 4.30 1.78 3.08
N ASP A 63 4.31 3.10 2.88
CA ASP A 63 4.93 4.05 3.81
C ASP A 63 3.94 5.16 4.18
N GLY A 64 4.23 6.41 3.81
CA GLY A 64 3.41 7.58 4.08
C GLY A 64 1.99 7.47 3.53
N LEU A 65 1.03 7.84 4.37
CA LEU A 65 -0.41 7.73 4.10
C LEU A 65 -1.11 9.06 4.35
N GLY A 66 -2.14 9.32 3.55
CA GLY A 66 -3.11 10.38 3.79
C GLY A 66 -4.53 9.83 3.62
N ALA A 67 -5.46 10.23 4.47
CA ALA A 67 -6.84 9.80 4.37
C ALA A 67 -7.82 10.96 4.52
N PHE A 68 -8.92 10.90 3.77
CA PHE A 68 -10.02 11.84 3.93
C PHE A 68 -11.37 11.15 3.75
N LYS A 69 -12.36 11.64 4.49
CA LYS A 69 -13.74 11.14 4.42
C LYS A 69 -14.41 11.62 3.14
N ASN A 70 -15.16 10.72 2.49
CA ASN A 70 -16.03 11.02 1.36
C ASN A 70 -17.47 11.28 1.83
N ASN A 71 -18.35 11.69 0.92
CA ASN A 71 -19.73 12.05 1.27
C ASN A 71 -20.68 10.82 1.41
N ASP A 72 -20.17 9.60 1.28
CA ASP A 72 -20.95 8.36 1.11
C ASP A 72 -20.52 7.23 2.06
N GLN A 73 -20.12 7.56 3.29
CA GLN A 73 -19.65 6.60 4.31
C GLN A 73 -18.41 5.80 3.90
N THR A 74 -17.65 6.31 2.94
CA THR A 74 -16.34 5.78 2.59
C THR A 74 -15.24 6.75 3.01
N ILE A 75 -14.02 6.23 3.13
CA ILE A 75 -12.81 7.05 3.16
C ILE A 75 -11.98 6.77 1.93
N THR A 76 -11.34 7.83 1.41
CA THR A 76 -10.27 7.71 0.44
C THR A 76 -8.95 7.67 1.18
N ILE A 77 -8.10 6.70 0.85
CA ILE A 77 -6.74 6.56 1.39
C ILE A 77 -5.76 6.69 0.23
N LEU A 78 -4.79 7.59 0.37
CA LEU A 78 -3.66 7.79 -0.52
C LEU A 78 -2.43 7.20 0.14
N MET A 79 -1.70 6.34 -0.57
CA MET A 79 -0.62 5.55 0.00
C MET A 79 0.61 5.60 -0.90
N ASN A 80 1.72 6.03 -0.32
CA ASN A 80 3.03 5.93 -0.95
C ASN A 80 3.50 4.48 -0.94
N HIS A 81 4.14 4.10 -2.04
CA HIS A 81 4.91 2.87 -2.17
C HIS A 81 6.38 3.22 -2.29
N GLU A 82 7.17 2.87 -1.27
CA GLU A 82 8.57 3.25 -1.13
C GLU A 82 9.51 2.32 -1.94
N LEU A 83 9.16 2.11 -3.21
CA LEU A 83 9.92 1.25 -4.12
C LEU A 83 11.10 2.01 -4.73
N HIS A 84 12.21 1.31 -4.94
CA HIS A 84 13.32 1.85 -5.74
C HIS A 84 12.88 2.02 -7.21
N GLU A 85 13.40 3.04 -7.90
CA GLU A 85 12.99 3.49 -9.24
C GLU A 85 12.96 2.40 -10.33
N ASP A 86 13.78 1.35 -10.19
CA ASP A 86 13.88 0.23 -11.13
C ASP A 86 12.92 -0.94 -10.83
N LYS A 87 12.19 -0.89 -9.72
CA LYS A 87 11.36 -2.00 -9.23
C LYS A 87 9.94 -1.97 -9.77
N GLY A 88 9.34 -3.16 -9.79
CA GLY A 88 7.97 -3.37 -10.20
C GLY A 88 7.73 -3.23 -11.70
N ILE A 89 6.50 -2.89 -12.05
CA ILE A 89 6.04 -2.70 -13.42
C ILE A 89 5.79 -1.23 -13.70
N LYS A 90 5.72 -0.88 -14.99
CA LYS A 90 5.33 0.46 -15.41
C LYS A 90 3.91 0.79 -14.90
N ARG A 91 3.76 1.93 -14.23
CA ARG A 91 2.51 2.46 -13.68
C ARG A 91 1.86 3.44 -14.66
N LEU A 92 0.66 3.95 -14.34
CA LEU A 92 -0.08 4.87 -15.21
C LEU A 92 0.68 6.16 -15.54
N HIS A 93 1.53 6.66 -14.63
CA HIS A 93 2.36 7.85 -14.87
C HIS A 93 3.53 7.62 -15.85
N GLY A 94 3.73 6.38 -16.32
CA GLY A 94 4.61 6.11 -17.46
C GLY A 94 5.93 5.41 -17.13
N THR A 95 6.28 5.24 -15.85
CA THR A 95 7.55 4.66 -15.42
C THR A 95 7.36 3.58 -14.34
N LYS A 96 8.45 2.86 -14.03
CA LYS A 96 8.54 1.94 -12.89
C LYS A 96 8.90 2.73 -11.62
N GLY A 97 8.95 2.04 -10.48
CA GLY A 97 9.43 2.61 -9.23
C GLY A 97 8.32 2.94 -8.25
N ALA A 98 8.59 3.93 -7.41
CA ALA A 98 7.63 4.42 -6.43
C ALA A 98 6.41 5.03 -7.12
N PHE A 99 5.29 5.00 -6.42
CA PHE A 99 4.03 5.60 -6.89
C PHE A 99 3.08 5.78 -5.71
N VAL A 100 1.97 6.48 -5.97
CA VAL A 100 0.89 6.65 -4.99
C VAL A 100 -0.32 5.85 -5.45
N SER A 101 -0.80 4.95 -4.60
CA SER A 101 -2.09 4.30 -4.80
C SER A 101 -3.21 5.10 -4.13
N LYS A 102 -4.37 5.11 -4.76
CA LYS A 102 -5.61 5.63 -4.19
C LYS A 102 -6.56 4.47 -3.94
N TRP A 103 -7.03 4.34 -2.72
CA TRP A 103 -7.95 3.31 -2.28
C TRP A 103 -9.24 3.91 -1.75
N VAL A 104 -10.35 3.21 -1.93
CA VAL A 104 -11.64 3.55 -1.30
C VAL A 104 -12.00 2.44 -0.33
N LEU A 105 -12.18 2.80 0.94
CA LEU A 105 -12.57 1.90 2.03
C LEU A 105 -13.98 2.24 2.50
N ASN A 106 -14.84 1.23 2.59
CA ASN A 106 -16.15 1.39 3.24
C ASN A 106 -15.98 1.38 4.77
N ILE A 107 -16.51 2.40 5.45
CA ILE A 107 -16.33 2.57 6.89
C ILE A 107 -17.16 1.57 7.69
N GLU A 108 -18.36 1.23 7.23
CA GLU A 108 -19.30 0.37 7.96
C GLU A 108 -18.78 -1.07 8.09
N ASN A 109 -18.21 -1.62 7.02
CA ASN A 109 -17.75 -3.02 7.00
C ASN A 109 -16.22 -3.18 6.93
N LEU A 110 -15.48 -2.08 6.78
CA LEU A 110 -14.01 -2.04 6.69
C LEU A 110 -13.44 -2.82 5.50
N ASN A 111 -14.18 -2.90 4.39
CA ASN A 111 -13.69 -3.52 3.16
C ASN A 111 -13.24 -2.48 2.14
N PHE A 112 -12.09 -2.74 1.51
CA PHE A 112 -11.66 -1.97 0.36
C PHE A 112 -12.56 -2.26 -0.84
N MET A 113 -13.09 -1.21 -1.45
CA MET A 113 -14.04 -1.27 -2.56
C MET A 113 -13.34 -1.16 -3.91
N SER A 114 -12.30 -0.33 -3.98
CA SER A 114 -11.52 -0.09 -5.18
C SER A 114 -10.11 0.40 -4.86
N GLY A 115 -9.22 0.23 -5.83
CA GLY A 115 -7.90 0.84 -5.84
C GLY A 115 -7.49 1.23 -7.26
N GLU A 116 -6.67 2.28 -7.38
CA GLU A 116 -6.06 2.71 -8.64
C GLU A 116 -4.72 3.43 -8.40
N ASP A 117 -3.95 3.62 -9.47
CA ASP A 117 -2.85 4.59 -9.46
C ASP A 117 -3.43 6.01 -9.33
N LEU A 118 -3.04 6.74 -8.30
CA LEU A 118 -3.42 8.14 -8.16
C LEU A 118 -2.76 8.99 -9.26
N VAL A 119 -1.46 8.77 -9.49
CA VAL A 119 -0.66 9.55 -10.43
C VAL A 119 -0.79 8.99 -11.83
N LYS A 120 -1.36 9.79 -12.74
CA LYS A 120 -1.59 9.44 -14.15
C LYS A 120 -0.65 10.18 -15.09
N GLN A 121 -0.12 11.32 -14.66
CA GLN A 121 0.76 12.19 -15.41
C GLN A 121 1.75 12.86 -14.45
N THR A 122 2.96 13.08 -14.92
CA THR A 122 4.00 13.81 -14.17
C THR A 122 4.35 15.09 -14.92
N MET A 123 4.24 16.24 -14.26
CA MET A 123 4.59 17.54 -14.83
C MET A 123 5.87 18.04 -14.20
N LEU A 124 6.85 18.44 -15.03
CA LEU A 124 8.10 19.05 -14.59
C LEU A 124 8.20 20.48 -15.10
N TRP A 125 8.83 21.36 -14.33
CA TRP A 125 9.11 22.73 -14.74
C TRP A 125 10.40 22.80 -15.56
N SER A 126 10.34 23.34 -16.79
CA SER A 126 11.53 23.72 -17.56
C SER A 126 11.95 25.14 -17.20
N VAL A 127 13.11 25.30 -16.56
CA VAL A 127 13.67 26.63 -16.27
C VAL A 127 14.06 27.35 -17.57
N LYS A 128 14.57 26.62 -18.55
CA LYS A 128 14.99 27.20 -19.84
C LYS A 128 13.80 27.77 -20.60
N ASP A 129 12.72 27.00 -20.66
CA ASP A 129 11.56 27.32 -21.50
C ASP A 129 10.40 27.94 -20.70
N GLN A 130 10.60 28.16 -19.40
CA GLN A 130 9.66 28.78 -18.45
C GLN A 130 8.23 28.22 -18.56
N HIS A 131 8.09 26.90 -18.71
CA HIS A 131 6.79 26.23 -18.75
C HIS A 131 6.84 24.82 -18.15
N PHE A 132 5.67 24.30 -17.79
CA PHE A 132 5.51 22.90 -17.37
C PHE A 132 5.35 21.97 -18.57
N TYR A 133 6.09 20.88 -18.58
CA TYR A 133 5.96 19.83 -19.60
C TYR A 133 5.64 18.48 -18.97
N HIS A 134 4.94 17.64 -19.73
CA HIS A 134 4.61 16.29 -19.31
C HIS A 134 5.83 15.38 -19.49
N SER A 135 6.35 14.86 -18.38
CA SER A 135 7.45 13.90 -18.38
C SER A 135 6.91 12.47 -18.36
N LYS A 136 7.26 11.69 -19.38
CA LYS A 136 6.97 10.25 -19.45
C LYS A 136 8.11 9.38 -18.93
N THR A 137 9.22 9.99 -18.54
CA THR A 137 10.46 9.32 -18.15
C THR A 137 10.87 9.62 -16.72
N ASN A 138 10.19 10.54 -16.03
CA ASN A 138 10.44 10.79 -14.62
C ASN A 138 10.06 9.54 -13.81
N GLN A 139 11.05 8.94 -13.17
CA GLN A 139 10.86 7.86 -12.20
C GLN A 139 10.78 8.47 -10.81
N PHE A 140 9.92 7.93 -9.97
CA PHE A 140 9.91 8.26 -8.55
C PHE A 140 10.70 7.20 -7.79
N ASN A 141 11.51 7.61 -6.81
CA ASN A 141 12.35 6.72 -6.05
C ASN A 141 12.05 6.80 -4.55
N ARG A 142 11.55 5.71 -3.95
CA ARG A 142 11.32 5.62 -2.49
C ARG A 142 10.51 6.80 -1.93
N LEU A 143 9.25 6.91 -2.34
CA LEU A 143 8.31 7.83 -1.70
C LEU A 143 8.07 7.35 -0.26
N CYS A 144 8.59 8.06 0.72
CA CYS A 144 8.59 7.64 2.13
C CYS A 144 7.52 8.40 2.92
N SER A 145 7.72 9.68 3.20
CA SER A 145 6.80 10.48 4.00
C SER A 145 5.65 11.02 3.16
N ALA A 146 4.54 11.31 3.84
CA ALA A 146 3.38 11.93 3.21
C ALA A 146 2.74 12.97 4.13
N ASP A 147 2.21 14.03 3.53
CA ASP A 147 1.32 14.99 4.18
C ASP A 147 0.11 15.26 3.29
N LEU A 148 -1.09 15.09 3.86
CA LEU A 148 -2.34 15.45 3.19
C LEU A 148 -2.81 16.80 3.73
N ALA A 149 -2.30 17.86 3.11
CA ALA A 149 -2.55 19.21 3.58
C ALA A 149 -4.05 19.56 3.59
N PRO A 150 -4.54 20.28 4.61
CA PRO A 150 -5.87 20.86 4.58
C PRO A 150 -5.97 21.90 3.46
N ILE A 151 -7.18 22.11 2.93
CA ILE A 151 -7.41 23.07 1.82
C ILE A 151 -6.89 24.48 2.18
N SER A 152 -7.04 24.89 3.44
CA SER A 152 -6.57 26.18 3.95
C SER A 152 -5.05 26.37 3.92
N ALA A 153 -4.26 25.31 3.71
CA ALA A 153 -2.80 25.44 3.58
C ALA A 153 -2.40 26.10 2.25
N PHE A 154 -3.18 25.86 1.18
CA PHE A 154 -2.88 26.34 -0.17
C PHE A 154 -3.99 27.19 -0.79
N PHE A 155 -5.05 27.48 -0.03
CA PHE A 155 -6.12 28.38 -0.42
C PHE A 155 -6.34 29.48 0.62
N ASN A 156 -6.33 30.72 0.15
CA ASN A 156 -6.64 31.90 0.95
C ASN A 156 -8.09 32.33 0.70
N ALA A 157 -8.96 32.10 1.68
CA ALA A 157 -10.38 32.38 1.58
C ALA A 157 -10.71 33.89 1.52
N GLN A 158 -9.86 34.75 2.09
CA GLN A 158 -10.07 36.20 2.10
C GLN A 158 -9.85 36.82 0.73
N SER A 159 -8.86 36.32 -0.02
CA SER A 159 -8.50 36.82 -1.34
C SER A 159 -9.06 35.98 -2.50
N ASN A 160 -9.68 34.83 -2.20
CA ASN A 160 -10.10 33.82 -3.19
C ASN A 160 -8.97 33.35 -4.11
N LYS A 161 -7.72 33.35 -3.62
CA LYS A 161 -6.53 32.91 -4.38
C LYS A 161 -5.99 31.59 -3.84
N GLY A 162 -5.42 30.78 -4.73
CA GLY A 162 -4.79 29.51 -4.40
C GLY A 162 -5.58 28.30 -4.90
N TYR A 163 -5.24 27.12 -4.39
CA TYR A 163 -5.79 25.84 -4.83
C TYR A 163 -6.83 25.31 -3.84
N GLN A 164 -8.09 25.23 -4.30
CA GLN A 164 -9.25 24.90 -3.45
C GLN A 164 -9.45 23.40 -3.18
N GLN A 165 -8.48 22.55 -3.54
CA GLN A 165 -8.53 21.12 -3.23
C GLN A 165 -7.35 20.71 -2.35
N ARG A 166 -7.32 19.44 -1.95
CA ARG A 166 -6.23 18.89 -1.14
C ARG A 166 -5.03 18.59 -2.01
N LEU A 167 -3.85 18.87 -1.49
CA LEU A 167 -2.59 18.43 -2.06
C LEU A 167 -2.01 17.33 -1.18
N PHE A 168 -1.58 16.25 -1.82
CA PHE A 168 -0.88 15.15 -1.17
C PHE A 168 0.61 15.30 -1.47
N LEU A 169 1.34 15.75 -0.46
CA LEU A 169 2.77 16.04 -0.53
C LEU A 169 3.54 14.79 -0.15
N ASN A 170 4.67 14.55 -0.81
CA ASN A 170 5.47 13.34 -0.63
C ASN A 170 6.93 13.68 -0.41
N GLY A 171 7.58 12.95 0.49
CA GLY A 171 9.03 12.91 0.58
C GLY A 171 9.59 11.82 -0.33
N GLU A 172 10.63 12.14 -1.10
CA GLU A 172 11.37 11.18 -1.92
C GLU A 172 12.74 10.90 -1.31
N GLU A 173 13.12 9.63 -1.17
CA GLU A 173 14.40 9.25 -0.58
C GLU A 173 15.41 8.69 -1.57
N ASN A 174 16.43 9.50 -1.80
CA ASN A 174 17.56 9.19 -2.66
C ASN A 174 18.85 9.12 -1.80
N LYS A 175 19.52 7.96 -1.74
CA LYS A 175 20.81 7.78 -1.01
C LYS A 175 21.98 8.60 -1.58
N GLN A 176 21.85 9.08 -2.81
CA GLN A 176 22.82 9.89 -3.56
C GLN A 176 22.44 11.38 -3.63
N GLY A 177 21.32 11.83 -3.04
CA GLY A 177 20.92 13.23 -3.10
C GLY A 177 19.59 13.58 -2.44
N GLY A 178 19.69 14.08 -1.19
CA GLY A 178 18.88 15.16 -0.61
C GLY A 178 17.37 14.94 -0.45
N SER A 179 16.92 14.86 0.80
CA SER A 179 15.51 15.05 1.18
C SER A 179 14.90 16.26 0.44
N PRO A 180 13.71 16.16 -0.18
CA PRO A 180 12.91 17.33 -0.46
C PRO A 180 12.26 17.77 0.86
N SER A 181 13.08 18.17 1.83
CA SER A 181 12.61 19.03 2.90
C SER A 181 12.40 20.41 2.27
N ASN A 182 11.17 20.91 2.35
CA ASN A 182 10.79 22.29 2.12
C ASN A 182 11.98 23.27 2.23
N ARG A 183 12.39 23.83 1.10
CA ARG A 183 13.13 25.08 1.03
C ARG A 183 12.45 25.98 0.03
#